data_AF-A0A1V5X397-F1
#
_entry.id   AF-A0A1V5X397-F1
#
_cell.length_a   1.000
_cell.length_b   1.000
_cell.length_c   1.000
_cell.angle_alpha   90.00
_cell.angle_beta   90.00
_cell.angle_gamma   90.00
#
_symmetry.space_group_name_H-M   'P 1'
#
loop_
_entity.id
_entity.type
_entity.pdbx_description
1 polymer ?
#
loop_
_entity_poly.entity_id
_entity_poly.type
_entity_poly.pdbx_seq_one_letter_code
_entity_poly.pdbx_strand_id
1 'polypeptide(L)'
;MKRIYLILMVVAIILSSILLTNYESCSRQMKSINSNMNGGLNRIVSVYDYNGKLIKTYEGKVDIGGSPERSGEILFDLNGKRTIINGGIVIIDEM
;
A
#
# COMPACT_ATOMS: atom_id res chain seq x y z
N MET A 1 -33.11 2.53 -30.48
CA MET A 1 -32.60 3.85 -30.05
C MET A 1 -32.11 3.82 -28.60
N LYS A 2 -32.96 3.83 -27.56
CA LYS A 2 -32.54 3.91 -26.14
C LYS A 2 -31.57 2.81 -25.67
N ARG A 3 -31.81 1.56 -26.09
CA ARG A 3 -30.92 0.42 -25.77
C ARG A 3 -29.54 0.52 -26.42
N ILE A 4 -29.45 1.12 -27.61
CA ILE A 4 -28.18 1.36 -28.31
C ILE A 4 -27.37 2.45 -27.60
N TYR A 5 -28.02 3.53 -27.15
CA TYR A 5 -27.35 4.57 -26.35
C TYR A 5 -26.87 4.04 -25.00
N LEU A 6 -27.64 3.15 -24.35
CA LEU A 6 -27.21 2.49 -23.13
C LEU A 6 -25.95 1.64 -23.35
N ILE A 7 -25.93 0.86 -24.43
CA ILE A 7 -24.77 0.03 -24.79
C ILE A 7 -23.53 0.89 -25.09
N LEU A 8 -23.69 1.98 -25.86
CA LEU A 8 -22.61 2.91 -26.17
C LEU A 8 -22.04 3.59 -24.91
N MET A 9 -22.92 3.97 -23.97
CA MET A 9 -22.50 4.55 -22.69
C MET A 9 -21.68 3.55 -21.86
N VAL A 10 -22.13 2.30 -21.76
CA VAL A 10 -21.41 1.25 -21.03
C VAL A 10 -20.04 0.97 -21.65
N VAL A 11 -19.96 0.89 -22.98
CA VAL A 11 -18.70 0.70 -23.71
C VAL A 11 -17.74 1.87 -23.49
N ALA A 12 -18.24 3.11 -23.51
CA ALA A 12 -17.42 4.29 -23.24
C ALA A 12 -16.84 4.30 -21.82
N ILE A 13 -17.62 3.87 -20.82
CA ILE A 13 -17.16 3.76 -19.43
C ILE A 13 -16.05 2.70 -19.32
N ILE A 14 -16.23 1.54 -19.94
CA ILE A 14 -15.23 0.45 -19.95
C ILE A 14 -13.95 0.88 -20.66
N LEU A 15 -14.04 1.59 -21.80
CA LEU A 15 -12.85 2.10 -22.49
C LEU A 15 -12.10 3.15 -21.63
N SER A 16 -12.85 4.02 -20.96
CA SER A 16 -12.28 5.06 -20.10
C SER A 16 -11.56 4.48 -18.87
N SER A 17 -12.07 3.37 -18.29
CA SER A 17 -11.41 2.71 -17.17
C SER A 17 -10.10 2.00 -17.59
N ILE A 18 -10.03 1.43 -18.79
CA ILE A 18 -8.80 0.83 -19.33
C ILE A 18 -7.71 1.89 -19.61
N LEU A 19 -8.10 3.10 -19.99
CA LEU A 19 -7.16 4.20 -20.20
C LEU A 19 -6.58 4.74 -18.87
N LEU A 20 -7.29 4.57 -17.75
CA LEU A 20 -6.83 4.99 -16.42
C LEU A 20 -5.90 3.98 -15.74
N THR A 21 -5.87 2.72 -16.18
CA THR A 21 -5.03 1.67 -15.56
C THR A 21 -3.55 1.72 -15.97
N ASN A 22 -3.18 2.52 -16.98
CA ASN A 22 -1.79 2.63 -17.44
C ASN A 22 -0.94 3.63 -16.64
N TYR A 23 -1.50 4.23 -15.58
CA TYR A 23 -0.75 5.16 -14.73
C TYR A 23 -0.23 4.44 -13.48
N GLU A 24 1.04 4.64 -13.17
CA GLU A 24 1.69 4.19 -11.92
C GLU A 24 0.91 4.65 -10.66
N SER A 25 0.23 5.79 -10.73
CA SER A 25 -0.66 6.27 -9.67
C SER A 25 -1.89 5.38 -9.46
N CYS A 26 -2.48 4.85 -10.53
CA CYS A 26 -3.62 3.93 -10.44
C CYS A 26 -3.19 2.59 -9.85
N SER A 27 -2.02 2.06 -10.26
CA SER A 27 -1.42 0.87 -9.66
C SER A 27 -1.22 1.05 -8.14
N ARG A 28 -0.64 2.18 -7.72
CA ARG A 28 -0.50 2.51 -6.29
C ARG A 28 -1.84 2.60 -5.57
N GLN A 29 -2.84 3.24 -6.18
CA GLN A 29 -4.17 3.36 -5.58
C GLN A 29 -4.84 1.99 -5.42
N MET A 30 -4.70 1.11 -6.42
CA MET A 30 -5.20 -0.26 -6.34
C MET A 30 -4.50 -1.05 -5.22
N LYS A 31 -3.19 -0.87 -5.05
CA LYS A 31 -2.44 -1.45 -3.91
C LYS A 31 -2.92 -0.93 -2.57
N SER A 32 -3.22 0.36 -2.44
CA SER A 32 -3.79 0.93 -1.21
C SER A 32 -5.17 0.34 -0.90
N ILE A 33 -6.04 0.22 -1.92
CA ILE A 33 -7.35 -0.42 -1.77
C ILE A 33 -7.16 -1.88 -1.32
N ASN A 34 -6.27 -2.60 -1.98
CA ASN A 34 -5.96 -3.99 -1.66
C ASN A 34 -5.44 -4.14 -0.22
N SER A 35 -4.51 -3.28 0.21
CA SER A 35 -3.99 -3.25 1.59
C SER A 35 -5.12 -3.05 2.60
N ASN A 36 -5.99 -2.06 2.38
CA ASN A 36 -7.09 -1.76 3.30
C ASN A 36 -8.11 -2.90 3.39
N MET A 37 -8.45 -3.53 2.25
CA MET A 37 -9.41 -4.63 2.23
C MET A 37 -8.86 -5.92 2.84
N ASN A 38 -7.56 -6.16 2.69
CA ASN A 38 -6.92 -7.40 3.13
C ASN A 38 -6.22 -7.28 4.49
N GLY A 39 -6.20 -6.10 5.11
CA GLY A 39 -5.47 -5.88 6.38
C GLY A 39 -3.95 -5.91 6.20
N GLY A 40 -3.47 -5.30 5.12
CA GLY A 40 -2.05 -5.19 4.79
C GLY A 40 -1.63 -5.88 3.49
N LEU A 41 -0.37 -5.70 3.11
CA LEU A 41 0.30 -6.40 2.00
C LEU A 41 1.47 -7.22 2.53
N ASN A 42 1.89 -8.22 1.77
CA ASN A 42 3.12 -8.95 2.02
C ASN A 42 4.31 -8.03 1.78
N ARG A 43 5.05 -7.71 2.85
CA ARG A 43 6.19 -6.80 2.81
C ARG A 43 7.35 -7.30 3.67
N ILE A 44 8.53 -6.79 3.37
CA ILE A 44 9.73 -6.89 4.20
C ILE A 44 9.99 -5.50 4.79
N VAL A 45 9.98 -5.40 6.11
CA VAL A 45 10.32 -4.18 6.84
C VAL A 45 11.72 -4.34 7.38
N SER A 46 12.66 -3.57 6.83
CA SER A 46 14.07 -3.55 7.22
C SER A 46 14.36 -2.29 8.03
N VAL A 47 14.83 -2.46 9.25
CA VAL A 47 15.15 -1.37 10.19
C VAL A 47 16.65 -1.24 10.32
N TYR A 48 17.18 -0.05 10.08
CA TYR A 48 18.60 0.26 10.12
C TYR A 48 18.91 1.32 11.18
N ASP A 49 20.13 1.26 11.70
CA ASP A 49 20.69 2.37 12.48
C ASP A 49 21.07 3.55 11.57
N TYR A 50 21.45 4.67 12.18
CA TYR A 50 21.84 5.87 11.43
C TYR A 50 23.18 5.73 10.67
N ASN A 51 23.93 4.65 10.89
CA ASN A 51 25.13 4.32 10.13
C ASN A 51 24.83 3.38 8.95
N GLY A 52 23.56 3.03 8.72
CA GLY A 52 23.14 2.11 7.67
C GLY A 52 23.31 0.62 8.01
N LYS A 53 23.56 0.27 9.27
CA LYS A 53 23.64 -1.13 9.70
C LYS A 53 22.24 -1.68 9.96
N LEU A 54 21.93 -2.83 9.34
CA LEU A 54 20.68 -3.55 9.58
C LEU A 54 20.59 -3.98 11.05
N ILE A 55 19.51 -3.57 11.71
CA ILE A 55 19.19 -3.93 13.09
C ILE A 55 18.24 -5.13 13.10
N LYS A 56 17.20 -5.09 12.26
CA LYS A 56 16.12 -6.07 12.29
C LYS A 56 15.33 -6.10 10.99
N THR A 57 14.83 -7.29 10.65
CA THR A 57 13.90 -7.51 9.54
C THR A 57 12.60 -8.12 10.05
N TYR A 58 11.49 -7.69 9.46
CA TYR A 58 10.16 -8.27 9.67
C TYR A 58 9.61 -8.69 8.31
N GLU A 59 9.12 -9.91 8.20
CA GLU A 59 8.57 -10.44 6.95
C GLU A 59 7.15 -10.92 7.18
N GLY A 60 6.25 -10.55 6.28
CA GLY A 60 4.89 -11.06 6.27
C GLY A 60 3.88 -10.01 5.85
N LYS A 61 2.61 -10.32 6.10
CA LYS A 61 1.51 -9.42 5.78
C LYS A 61 1.39 -8.35 6.85
N VAL A 62 1.68 -7.11 6.47
CA VAL A 62 1.67 -5.96 7.37
C VAL A 62 0.87 -4.81 6.77
N ASP A 63 0.06 -4.18 7.61
CA ASP A 63 -0.53 -2.88 7.32
C ASP A 63 0.33 -1.79 7.95
N ILE A 64 0.82 -0.86 7.14
CA ILE A 64 1.77 0.16 7.58
C ILE A 64 1.00 1.42 7.92
N GLY A 65 1.03 1.79 9.20
CA GLY A 65 0.52 3.05 9.70
C GLY A 65 1.64 4.05 9.99
N GLY A 66 1.30 5.33 9.87
CA GLY A 66 2.07 6.42 10.44
C GLY A 66 1.25 7.09 11.55
N SER A 67 1.92 7.61 12.57
CA SER A 67 1.28 8.43 13.59
C SER A 67 1.16 9.87 13.10
N PRO A 68 -0.06 10.42 12.91
CA PRO A 68 -0.22 11.83 12.52
C PRO A 68 0.29 12.80 13.60
N GLU A 69 0.39 12.35 14.85
CA GLU A 69 0.84 13.15 15.99
C GLU A 69 2.36 13.08 16.23
N ARG A 70 3.05 12.08 15.66
CA ARG A 70 4.49 11.86 15.84
C ARG A 70 5.18 11.61 14.51
N SER A 71 5.78 12.67 13.97
CA SER A 71 6.61 12.58 12.77
C SER A 71 7.72 11.54 12.95
N GLY A 72 7.75 10.52 12.09
CA GLY A 72 8.78 9.48 12.10
C GLY A 72 8.45 8.23 12.94
N GLU A 73 7.23 8.11 13.47
CA GLU A 73 6.74 6.87 14.07
C GLU A 73 6.12 5.97 12.98
N ILE A 74 6.68 4.78 12.80
CA ILE A 74 6.15 3.71 11.95
C ILE A 74 5.54 2.65 12.87
N LEU A 75 4.30 2.25 12.60
CA LEU A 75 3.66 1.15 13.33
C LEU A 75 2.99 0.17 12.38
N PHE A 76 3.02 -1.10 12.74
CA PHE A 76 2.37 -2.16 12.00
C PHE A 76 2.07 -3.35 12.89
N ASP A 77 1.06 -4.11 12.51
CA ASP A 77 0.68 -5.35 13.17
C ASP A 77 1.18 -6.54 12.35
N LEU A 78 1.84 -7.49 13.01
CA LEU A 78 2.32 -8.73 12.41
C LEU A 78 1.99 -9.89 13.34
N ASN A 79 1.30 -10.92 12.83
CA ASN A 79 0.92 -12.11 13.59
C ASN A 79 0.23 -11.79 14.94
N GLY A 80 -0.65 -10.77 14.95
CA GLY A 80 -1.38 -10.33 16.15
C GLY A 80 -0.57 -9.49 17.14
N LYS A 81 0.68 -9.14 16.81
CA LYS A 81 1.52 -8.28 17.65
C LYS A 81 1.79 -6.94 16.96
N ARG A 82 1.55 -5.85 17.69
CA ARG A 82 1.92 -4.50 17.27
C ARG A 82 3.40 -4.24 17.48
N THR A 83 4.06 -3.75 16.43
CA THR A 83 5.40 -3.18 16.47
C THR A 83 5.30 -1.67 16.25
N ILE A 84 6.01 -0.91 17.06
CA ILE A 84 6.13 0.54 16.95
C ILE A 84 7.62 0.86 16.89
N ILE A 85 8.02 1.60 15.86
CA ILE A 85 9.39 2.04 15.63
C ILE A 85 9.41 3.56 15.74
N ASN A 86 10.16 4.07 16.72
CA ASN A 86 10.36 5.49 16.97
C ASN A 86 11.75 5.90 16.50
N GLY A 87 11.83 6.52 15.31
CA GLY A 87 13.09 6.90 14.69
C GLY A 87 13.83 5.73 14.02
N GLY A 88 15.00 6.02 13.44
CA GLY A 88 15.76 5.08 12.61
C GLY A 88 15.36 5.14 11.13
N ILE A 89 16.09 4.40 10.30
CA ILE A 89 15.84 4.31 8.86
C ILE A 89 15.05 3.03 8.60
N VAL A 90 13.86 3.16 8.02
CA VAL A 90 12.99 2.02 7.72
C VAL A 90 12.78 1.95 6.21
N ILE A 91 13.12 0.80 5.62
CA ILE A 91 12.84 0.47 4.23
C ILE A 91 11.75 -0.60 4.22
N ILE A 92 10.72 -0.37 3.41
CA ILE A 92 9.56 -1.25 3.31
C ILE A 92 9.41 -1.64 1.85
N ASP A 93 9.72 -2.90 1.56
CA ASP A 93 9.62 -3.47 0.22
C ASP A 93 8.41 -4.40 0.14
N GLU A 94 7.66 -4.34 -0.97
CA GLU A 94 6.62 -5.32 -1.27
C GLU A 94 7.25 -6.61 -1.82
N MET A 95 6.71 -7.78 -1.42
CA MET A 95 7.14 -9.11 -1.90
C MET A 95 6.31 -9.60 -3.09
#